data_AF-A0A7D8UU09-F1
#
_entry.id   AF-A0A7D8UU09-F1
#
_cell.length_a   1.000
_cell.length_b   1.000
_cell.length_c   1.000
_cell.angle_alpha   90.00
_cell.angle_beta   90.00
_cell.angle_gamma   90.00
#
_symmetry.space_group_name_H-M   'P 1'
#
loop_
_entity.id
_entity.type
_entity.pdbx_description
1 polymer ?
#
loop_
_entity_poly.entity_id
_entity_poly.type
_entity_poly.pdbx_seq_one_letter_code
_entity_poly.pdbx_strand_id
1 'polypeptide(L)'
;MDYFGRRRGMQSGCAFTLAGAALAAGAQTLDQFNASRFLLGFGIILQTLLAPVYVTEIIPPQWRGRLGGYYNSFYFTGSITATGVVYATSQYSDTWAWRLPLLLQVRPPVLVFVGCFFIPESPRWLTSRDRMDEAAAIIYKYHGGPENEVAKLEVREVALHVKLSKPQTPWEYIGGLWEYRELFNSHPARWRTGMITLITLASSLSGNSILTFVYTPNQSLYCTEVLNQEIRAKGISLHALESNIATIFFTYTTGIALRDISWKYYFVWIAVDFVAGILWFGVETCSRTIEELDSCFEARFPPRASWRRTKIVKGENDVLEVEI
;
A
#
# COMPACT_ATOMS: atom_id res chain seq x y z
N MET A 1 5.33 11.89 5.52
CA MET A 1 5.71 10.64 6.24
C MET A 1 7.18 10.63 6.58
N ASP A 2 8.02 11.15 5.68
CA ASP A 2 9.48 11.17 5.87
C ASP A 2 9.93 12.10 6.99
N TYR A 3 9.23 13.21 7.20
CA TYR A 3 9.59 14.16 8.25
C TYR A 3 9.12 13.73 9.66
N PHE A 4 7.84 13.40 9.83
CA PHE A 4 7.24 13.18 11.16
C PHE A 4 7.41 11.76 11.72
N GLY A 5 7.87 10.80 10.92
CA GLY A 5 7.94 9.39 11.31
C GLY A 5 6.66 8.63 10.94
N ARG A 6 6.80 7.31 10.79
CA ARG A 6 5.72 6.42 10.33
C ARG A 6 4.68 6.24 11.44
N ARG A 7 5.13 6.11 12.69
CA ARG A 7 4.26 5.96 13.88
C ARG A 7 3.41 7.20 14.13
N ARG A 8 4.03 8.38 14.15
CA ARG A 8 3.30 9.65 14.32
C ARG A 8 2.38 9.94 13.14
N GLY A 9 2.77 9.52 11.94
CA GLY A 9 1.87 9.52 10.80
C GLY A 9 0.62 8.67 11.04
N MET A 10 0.77 7.43 11.52
CA MET A 10 -0.36 6.54 11.77
C MET A 10 -1.27 7.09 12.88
N GLN A 11 -0.68 7.66 13.93
CA GLN A 11 -1.41 8.34 15.01
C GLN A 11 -2.19 9.56 14.50
N SER A 12 -1.59 10.38 13.63
CA SER A 12 -2.28 11.53 13.04
C SER A 12 -3.47 11.09 12.18
N GLY A 13 -3.32 10.03 11.37
CA GLY A 13 -4.43 9.45 10.59
C GLY A 13 -5.56 8.94 11.50
N CYS A 14 -5.22 8.23 12.57
CA CYS A 14 -6.20 7.78 13.57
C CYS A 14 -6.94 8.96 14.21
N ALA A 15 -6.23 10.04 14.57
CA ALA A 15 -6.85 11.22 15.18
C ALA A 15 -7.85 11.91 14.24
N PHE A 16 -7.53 12.03 12.94
CA PHE A 16 -8.47 12.54 11.93
C PHE A 16 -9.69 11.63 11.76
N THR A 17 -9.49 10.31 11.74
CA THR A 17 -10.60 9.35 11.66
C THR A 17 -11.50 9.41 12.91
N LEU A 18 -10.93 9.54 14.11
CA LEU A 18 -11.68 9.68 15.36
C LEU A 18 -12.49 10.98 15.39
N ALA A 19 -11.87 12.10 14.99
CA ALA A 19 -12.55 13.40 14.90
C ALA A 19 -13.70 13.36 13.87
N GLY A 20 -13.45 12.76 12.70
CA GLY A 20 -14.47 12.57 11.66
C GLY A 20 -15.62 11.68 12.13
N ALA A 21 -15.35 10.58 12.82
CA ALA A 21 -16.37 9.67 13.33
C ALA A 21 -17.21 10.31 14.45
N ALA A 22 -16.57 11.04 15.37
CA ALA A 22 -17.27 11.80 16.41
C ALA A 22 -18.19 12.88 15.81
N LEU A 23 -17.71 13.60 14.79
CA LEU A 23 -18.51 14.60 14.09
C LEU A 23 -19.68 13.97 13.32
N ALA A 24 -19.47 12.80 12.71
CA ALA A 24 -20.51 12.06 11.99
C ALA A 24 -21.62 11.56 12.94
N ALA A 25 -21.25 11.06 14.12
CA ALA A 25 -22.21 10.59 15.12
C ALA A 25 -23.04 11.74 15.72
N GLY A 26 -22.43 12.92 15.88
CA GLY A 26 -23.07 14.13 16.38
C GLY A 26 -23.77 14.99 15.32
N ALA A 27 -23.80 14.56 14.05
CA ALA A 27 -24.30 15.38 12.97
C ALA A 27 -25.82 15.63 13.09
N GLN A 28 -26.21 16.90 13.03
CA GLN A 28 -27.61 17.34 12.97
C GLN A 28 -27.95 18.07 11.66
N THR A 29 -26.94 18.50 10.90
CA THR A 29 -27.10 19.14 9.59
C THR A 29 -26.40 18.35 8.50
N LEU A 30 -26.88 18.48 7.26
CA LEU A 30 -26.29 17.81 6.09
C LEU A 30 -24.84 18.26 5.86
N ASP A 31 -24.54 19.54 6.07
CA ASP A 31 -23.20 20.10 5.87
C ASP A 31 -22.20 19.56 6.90
N GLN A 32 -22.62 19.40 8.16
CA GLN A 32 -21.81 18.78 9.21
C GLN A 32 -21.53 17.31 8.89
N PHE A 33 -22.52 16.60 8.34
CA PHE A 33 -22.34 15.22 7.89
C PHE A 33 -21.37 15.14 6.70
N ASN A 34 -21.48 16.03 5.71
CA ASN A 34 -20.55 16.08 4.58
C ASN A 34 -19.12 16.43 5.00
N ALA A 35 -18.95 17.39 5.93
CA ALA A 35 -17.65 17.72 6.51
C ALA A 35 -17.04 16.53 7.26
N SER A 36 -17.85 15.76 7.99
CA SER A 36 -17.38 14.54 8.67
C SER A 36 -16.85 13.49 7.70
N ARG A 37 -17.49 13.33 6.54
CA ARG A 37 -17.05 12.39 5.49
C ARG A 37 -15.72 12.80 4.87
N PHE A 38 -15.48 14.10 4.70
CA PHE A 38 -14.21 14.61 4.23
C PHE A 38 -13.07 14.29 5.21
N LEU A 39 -13.27 14.55 6.51
CA LEU A 39 -12.28 14.24 7.56
C LEU A 39 -12.00 12.73 7.67
N LEU A 40 -13.05 11.91 7.61
CA LEU A 40 -12.94 10.46 7.60
C LEU A 40 -12.12 9.96 6.40
N GLY A 41 -12.41 10.47 5.20
CA GLY A 41 -11.67 10.11 3.98
C GLY A 41 -10.19 10.46 4.07
N PHE A 42 -9.87 11.67 4.55
CA PHE A 42 -8.49 12.10 4.74
C PHE A 42 -7.72 11.21 5.73
N GLY A 43 -8.35 10.87 6.86
CA GLY A 43 -7.74 9.98 7.86
C GLY A 43 -7.48 8.57 7.34
N ILE A 44 -8.43 8.00 6.59
CA ILE A 44 -8.30 6.67 5.97
C ILE A 44 -7.11 6.63 5.01
N ILE A 45 -6.97 7.62 4.13
CA ILE A 45 -5.88 7.64 3.13
C ILE A 45 -4.51 7.67 3.82
N LEU A 46 -4.33 8.50 4.84
CA LEU A 46 -3.07 8.54 5.59
C LEU A 46 -2.72 7.18 6.20
N GLN A 47 -3.72 6.48 6.73
CA GLN A 47 -3.55 5.20 7.40
C GLN A 47 -3.25 4.06 6.41
N THR A 48 -3.99 4.00 5.30
CA THR A 48 -3.81 3.00 4.23
C THR A 48 -2.45 3.10 3.56
N LEU A 49 -1.86 4.29 3.50
CA LEU A 49 -0.51 4.48 2.94
C LEU A 49 0.60 4.11 3.94
N LEU A 50 0.44 4.47 5.21
CA LEU A 50 1.49 4.31 6.23
C LEU A 50 1.64 2.90 6.74
N ALA A 51 0.53 2.22 6.99
CA ALA A 51 0.52 0.92 7.64
C ALA A 51 1.22 -0.17 6.81
N PRO A 52 0.97 -0.35 5.49
CA PRO A 52 1.70 -1.37 4.72
C PRO A 52 3.19 -1.02 4.59
N VAL A 53 3.54 0.28 4.46
CA VAL A 53 4.94 0.71 4.42
C VAL A 53 5.64 0.36 5.73
N TYR A 54 5.03 0.69 6.88
CA TYR A 54 5.57 0.38 8.19
C TYR A 54 5.79 -1.13 8.38
N VAL A 55 4.80 -1.93 7.98
CA VAL A 55 4.86 -3.40 8.03
C VAL A 55 6.03 -3.90 7.18
N THR A 56 6.16 -3.45 5.93
CA THR A 56 7.28 -3.85 5.07
C THR A 56 8.65 -3.41 5.59
N GLU A 57 8.76 -2.28 6.29
CA GLU A 57 10.02 -1.75 6.83
C GLU A 57 10.54 -2.55 8.06
N ILE A 58 9.69 -3.34 8.73
CA ILE A 58 10.06 -4.09 9.94
C ILE A 58 10.20 -5.59 9.70
N ILE A 59 9.51 -6.11 8.70
CA ILE A 59 9.51 -7.55 8.45
C ILE A 59 10.78 -7.96 7.71
N PRO A 60 11.44 -9.05 8.14
CA PRO A 60 12.56 -9.64 7.40
C PRO A 60 12.16 -10.01 5.96
N PRO A 61 13.11 -9.99 4.99
CA PRO A 61 12.78 -10.17 3.58
C PRO A 61 12.10 -11.52 3.29
N GLN A 62 12.47 -12.56 4.05
CA GLN A 62 11.91 -13.91 3.95
C GLN A 62 10.42 -14.00 4.31
N TRP A 63 9.91 -13.11 5.17
CA TRP A 63 8.53 -13.13 5.67
C TRP A 63 7.69 -11.95 5.16
N ARG A 64 8.31 -11.00 4.44
CA ARG A 64 7.68 -9.74 4.02
C ARG A 64 6.41 -9.99 3.20
N GLY A 65 6.44 -10.91 2.25
CA GLY A 65 5.26 -11.25 1.44
C GLY A 65 4.13 -11.88 2.25
N ARG A 66 4.43 -12.81 3.17
CA ARG A 66 3.41 -13.51 3.99
C ARG A 66 2.73 -12.57 4.98
N LEU A 67 3.52 -11.78 5.71
CA LEU A 67 3.00 -10.84 6.71
C LEU A 67 2.37 -9.60 6.06
N GLY A 68 2.85 -9.16 4.89
CA GLY A 68 2.17 -8.16 4.06
C GLY A 68 0.82 -8.65 3.54
N GLY A 69 0.72 -9.95 3.19
CA GLY A 69 -0.56 -10.60 2.86
C GLY A 69 -1.54 -10.58 4.03
N TYR A 70 -1.09 -10.99 5.23
CA TYR A 70 -1.92 -10.97 6.45
C TYR A 70 -2.45 -9.57 6.79
N TYR A 71 -1.64 -8.52 6.60
CA TYR A 71 -2.09 -7.14 6.80
C TYR A 71 -3.32 -6.80 5.94
N ASN A 72 -3.28 -7.14 4.64
CA ASN A 72 -4.41 -6.87 3.76
C ASN A 72 -5.64 -7.72 4.07
N SER A 73 -5.49 -8.94 4.60
CA SER A 73 -6.62 -9.77 5.03
C SER A 73 -7.46 -9.12 6.14
N PHE A 74 -6.87 -8.27 6.98
CA PHE A 74 -7.60 -7.55 8.02
C PHE A 74 -8.58 -6.52 7.46
N TYR A 75 -8.30 -5.93 6.28
CA TYR A 75 -9.23 -5.03 5.62
C TYR A 75 -10.57 -5.73 5.30
N PHE A 76 -10.51 -6.96 4.80
CA PHE A 76 -11.70 -7.74 4.48
C PHE A 76 -12.47 -8.21 5.71
N THR A 77 -11.74 -8.62 6.75
CA THR A 77 -12.35 -8.96 8.04
C THR A 77 -13.13 -7.76 8.61
N GLY A 78 -12.57 -6.55 8.48
CA GLY A 78 -13.25 -5.30 8.82
C GLY A 78 -14.50 -5.04 7.97
N SER A 79 -14.41 -5.22 6.65
CA SER A 79 -15.54 -5.02 5.72
C SER A 79 -16.71 -5.97 5.99
N ILE A 80 -16.43 -7.25 6.25
CA ILE A 80 -17.46 -8.26 6.60
C ILE A 80 -18.14 -7.87 7.91
N THR A 81 -17.35 -7.50 8.92
CA THR A 81 -17.88 -7.07 10.22
C THR A 81 -18.75 -5.82 10.09
N ALA A 82 -18.30 -4.82 9.30
CA ALA A 82 -19.06 -3.61 9.04
C ALA A 82 -20.38 -3.90 8.32
N THR A 83 -20.37 -4.78 7.32
CA THR A 83 -21.58 -5.21 6.61
C THR A 83 -22.57 -5.90 7.55
N GLY A 84 -22.09 -6.78 8.43
CA GLY A 84 -22.91 -7.42 9.44
C GLY A 84 -23.55 -6.44 10.42
N VAL A 85 -22.79 -5.42 10.86
CA VAL A 85 -23.30 -4.35 11.73
C VAL A 85 -24.37 -3.52 11.01
N VAL A 86 -24.14 -3.14 9.75
CA VAL A 86 -25.12 -2.36 8.97
C VAL A 86 -26.39 -3.18 8.74
N TYR A 87 -26.28 -4.47 8.43
CA TYR A 87 -27.44 -5.36 8.26
C TYR A 87 -28.23 -5.53 9.58
N ALA A 88 -27.55 -5.71 10.70
CA ALA A 88 -28.19 -5.76 12.01
C ALA A 88 -28.90 -4.44 12.34
N THR A 89 -28.33 -3.33 11.88
CA THR A 89 -28.85 -2.00 12.18
C THR A 89 -29.97 -1.56 11.22
N SER A 90 -30.02 -2.09 9.99
CA SER A 90 -31.08 -1.78 9.02
C SER A 90 -32.46 -2.31 9.42
N GLN A 91 -32.53 -3.19 10.42
CA GLN A 91 -33.79 -3.70 10.98
C GLN A 91 -34.48 -2.67 11.90
N TYR A 92 -33.76 -1.63 12.33
CA TYR A 92 -34.33 -0.54 13.13
C TYR A 92 -34.81 0.59 12.22
N SER A 93 -36.00 1.10 12.47
CA SER A 93 -36.60 2.24 11.75
C SER A 93 -36.29 3.61 12.39
N ASP A 94 -35.58 3.62 13.53
CA ASP A 94 -35.25 4.83 14.28
C ASP A 94 -34.02 5.59 13.74
N THR A 95 -33.84 6.85 14.14
CA THR A 95 -32.64 7.67 13.86
C THR A 95 -31.33 6.99 14.32
N TRP A 96 -31.43 6.08 15.30
CA TRP A 96 -30.29 5.27 15.75
C TRP A 96 -29.78 4.30 14.69
N ALA A 97 -30.56 4.02 13.64
CA ALA A 97 -30.20 3.05 12.61
C ALA A 97 -28.94 3.45 11.81
N TRP A 98 -28.70 4.74 11.62
CA TRP A 98 -27.50 5.22 10.93
C TRP A 98 -26.42 5.76 11.88
N ARG A 99 -26.77 6.09 13.13
CA ARG A 99 -25.81 6.58 14.14
C ARG A 99 -25.03 5.46 14.81
N LEU A 100 -25.68 4.33 15.08
CA LEU A 100 -25.06 3.20 15.78
C LEU A 100 -23.86 2.59 15.01
N PRO A 101 -23.91 2.38 13.68
CA PRO A 101 -22.77 1.86 12.94
C PRO A 101 -21.60 2.85 12.91
N LEU A 102 -21.90 4.15 12.82
CA LEU A 102 -20.89 5.22 12.84
C LEU A 102 -20.21 5.37 14.19
N LEU A 103 -20.93 5.16 15.29
CA LEU A 103 -20.33 5.12 16.63
C LEU A 103 -19.46 3.87 16.82
N LEU A 104 -19.91 2.71 16.33
CA LEU A 104 -19.14 1.47 16.47
C LEU A 104 -17.82 1.52 15.68
N GLN A 105 -17.79 2.26 14.57
CA GLN A 105 -16.59 2.53 13.78
C GLN A 105 -15.47 3.22 14.59
N VAL A 106 -15.76 3.89 15.70
CA VAL A 106 -14.75 4.55 16.55
C VAL A 106 -13.82 3.54 17.21
N ARG A 107 -14.28 2.31 17.46
CA ARG A 107 -13.55 1.31 18.26
C ARG A 107 -12.22 0.85 17.62
N PRO A 108 -12.15 0.44 16.35
CA PRO A 108 -10.89 0.00 15.75
C PRO A 108 -9.80 1.11 15.69
N PRO A 109 -10.10 2.36 15.29
CA PRO A 109 -9.11 3.44 15.33
C PRO A 109 -8.58 3.76 16.72
N VAL A 110 -9.39 3.65 17.78
CA VAL A 110 -8.91 3.81 19.17
C VAL A 110 -7.88 2.73 19.51
N LEU A 111 -8.15 1.47 19.15
CA LEU A 111 -7.23 0.36 19.40
C LEU A 111 -5.90 0.60 18.68
N VAL A 112 -5.94 1.03 17.42
CA VAL A 112 -4.71 1.36 16.66
C VAL A 112 -3.99 2.57 17.27
N PHE A 113 -4.70 3.61 17.68
CA PHE A 113 -4.10 4.79 18.29
C PHE A 113 -3.34 4.44 19.59
N VAL A 114 -3.93 3.62 20.45
CA VAL A 114 -3.29 3.13 21.68
C VAL A 114 -2.16 2.15 21.35
N GLY A 115 -2.37 1.23 20.40
CA GLY A 115 -1.36 0.27 19.95
C GLY A 115 -0.10 0.94 19.40
N CYS A 116 -0.25 2.04 18.67
CA CYS A 116 0.86 2.82 18.13
C CYS A 116 1.84 3.34 19.20
N PHE A 117 1.45 3.45 20.48
CA PHE A 117 2.39 3.85 21.55
C PHE A 117 3.35 2.73 21.95
N PHE A 118 2.95 1.47 21.81
CA PHE A 118 3.77 0.30 22.17
C PHE A 118 4.69 -0.18 21.05
N ILE A 119 4.46 0.34 19.84
CA ILE A 119 5.12 -0.09 18.63
C ILE A 119 6.37 0.80 18.38
N PRO A 120 7.54 0.23 18.05
CA PRO A 120 8.75 0.99 17.78
C PRO A 120 8.64 1.77 16.46
N GLU A 121 9.45 2.81 16.30
CA GLU A 121 9.54 3.54 15.03
C GLU A 121 10.22 2.66 13.95
N SER A 122 9.99 2.94 12.68
CA SER A 122 10.57 2.10 11.63
C SER A 122 12.10 2.29 11.53
N PRO A 123 12.88 1.20 11.37
CA PRO A 123 14.34 1.28 11.31
C PRO A 123 14.85 2.22 10.21
N ARG A 124 14.21 2.19 9.03
CA ARG A 124 14.60 3.04 7.88
C ARG A 124 14.35 4.53 8.13
N TRP A 125 13.33 4.89 8.92
CA TRP A 125 13.14 6.29 9.31
C TRP A 125 14.20 6.73 10.32
N LEU A 126 14.56 5.87 11.28
CA LEU A 126 15.60 6.17 12.25
C LEU A 126 16.95 6.41 11.60
N THR A 127 17.32 5.60 10.60
CA THR A 127 18.55 5.81 9.83
C THR A 127 18.52 7.10 9.01
N SER A 128 17.36 7.49 8.46
CA SER A 128 17.21 8.79 7.76
C SER A 128 17.39 10.02 8.68
N ARG A 129 17.40 9.82 10.00
CA ARG A 129 17.60 10.84 11.03
C ARG A 129 18.96 10.70 11.73
N ASP A 130 19.91 10.02 11.09
CA ASP A 130 21.26 9.71 11.62
C ASP A 130 21.26 8.88 12.92
N ARG A 131 20.14 8.24 13.29
CA ARG A 131 20.02 7.40 14.50
C ARG A 131 20.29 5.92 14.18
N MET A 132 21.49 5.66 13.67
CA MET A 132 21.88 4.33 13.17
C MET A 132 21.90 3.25 14.27
N ASP A 133 22.34 3.61 15.48
CA ASP A 133 22.47 2.65 16.59
C ASP A 133 21.09 2.13 17.05
N GLU A 134 20.09 3.02 17.09
CA GLU A 134 18.71 2.65 17.43
C GLU A 134 18.06 1.81 16.34
N ALA A 135 18.31 2.13 15.07
CA ALA A 135 17.81 1.35 13.95
C ALA A 135 18.40 -0.07 13.95
N ALA A 136 19.71 -0.19 14.20
CA ALA A 136 20.39 -1.48 14.32
C ALA A 136 19.85 -2.29 15.51
N ALA A 137 19.63 -1.66 16.67
CA ALA A 137 19.07 -2.32 17.84
C ALA A 137 17.66 -2.90 17.57
N ILE A 138 16.81 -2.18 16.83
CA ILE A 138 15.49 -2.67 16.43
C ILE A 138 15.61 -3.84 15.44
N ILE A 139 16.45 -3.70 14.41
CA ILE A 139 16.66 -4.79 13.43
C ILE A 139 17.17 -6.04 14.14
N TYR A 140 18.18 -5.93 14.99
CA TYR A 140 18.70 -7.07 15.76
C TYR A 140 17.66 -7.69 16.69
N LYS A 141 16.75 -6.90 17.28
CA LYS A 141 15.68 -7.43 18.12
C LYS A 141 14.66 -8.28 17.33
N TYR A 142 14.29 -7.85 16.12
CA TYR A 142 13.25 -8.52 15.32
C TYR A 142 13.79 -9.58 14.34
N HIS A 143 15.08 -9.54 13.99
CA HIS A 143 15.69 -10.39 12.94
C HIS A 143 16.59 -11.51 13.48
N GLY A 144 16.49 -11.82 14.78
CA GLY A 144 17.19 -12.96 15.38
C GLY A 144 18.59 -12.66 15.92
N GLY A 145 18.87 -11.40 16.26
CA GLY A 145 20.10 -10.99 16.96
C GLY A 145 21.25 -10.52 16.06
N PRO A 146 22.33 -10.02 16.67
CA PRO A 146 23.49 -9.47 15.97
C PRO A 146 24.36 -10.53 15.27
N GLU A 147 24.11 -11.81 15.49
CA GLU A 147 24.86 -12.90 14.83
C GLU A 147 24.27 -13.31 13.47
N ASN A 148 23.02 -12.96 13.19
CA ASN A 148 22.39 -13.31 11.92
C ASN A 148 22.95 -12.45 10.77
N GLU A 149 23.51 -13.08 9.75
CA GLU A 149 24.09 -12.39 8.59
C GLU A 149 23.06 -11.54 7.84
N VAL A 150 21.80 -11.99 7.78
CA VAL A 150 20.70 -11.25 7.16
C VAL A 150 20.49 -9.90 7.85
N ALA A 151 20.54 -9.86 9.19
CA ALA A 151 20.36 -8.63 9.96
C ALA A 151 21.52 -7.65 9.76
N LYS A 152 22.77 -8.15 9.66
CA LYS A 152 23.94 -7.30 9.36
C LYS A 152 23.88 -6.72 7.95
N LEU A 153 23.46 -7.52 6.97
CA LEU A 153 23.30 -7.10 5.59
C LEU A 153 22.22 -6.02 5.48
N GLU A 154 21.10 -6.16 6.17
CA GLU A 154 20.05 -5.13 6.19
C GLU A 154 20.51 -3.82 6.82
N VAL A 155 21.22 -3.87 7.96
CA VAL A 155 21.80 -2.65 8.56
C VAL A 155 22.76 -1.96 7.58
N ARG A 156 23.55 -2.73 6.84
CA ARG A 156 24.48 -2.21 5.82
C ARG A 156 23.75 -1.61 4.62
N GLU A 157 22.70 -2.27 4.12
CA GLU A 157 21.87 -1.78 3.01
C GLU A 157 21.19 -0.45 3.39
N VAL A 158 20.60 -0.40 4.60
CA VAL A 158 19.95 0.80 5.10
C VAL A 158 20.96 1.94 5.30
N ALA A 159 22.17 1.64 5.77
CA ALA A 159 23.26 2.63 5.88
C ALA A 159 23.72 3.16 4.51
N LEU A 160 23.78 2.30 3.49
CA LEU A 160 24.11 2.70 2.11
C LEU A 160 23.01 3.61 1.52
N HIS A 161 21.74 3.30 1.77
CA HIS A 161 20.62 4.11 1.31
C HIS A 161 20.64 5.54 1.85
N VAL A 162 21.07 5.75 3.10
CA VAL A 162 21.21 7.10 3.69
C VAL A 162 22.31 7.89 3.00
N LYS A 163 23.43 7.25 2.64
CA LYS A 163 24.53 7.93 1.92
C LYS A 163 24.13 8.36 0.51
N LEU A 164 23.24 7.62 -0.13
CA LEU A 164 22.71 7.92 -1.46
C LEU A 164 21.57 8.94 -1.42
N SER A 165 20.79 8.97 -0.34
CA SER A 165 19.69 9.91 -0.16
C SER A 165 20.22 11.31 0.14
N LYS A 166 19.98 12.27 -0.75
CA LYS A 166 20.40 13.67 -0.55
C LYS A 166 19.66 14.28 0.67
N PRO A 167 20.35 15.07 1.53
CA PRO A 167 19.68 15.81 2.60
C PRO A 167 18.74 16.84 1.98
N GLN A 168 17.43 16.60 2.04
CA GLN A 168 16.43 17.53 1.52
C GLN A 168 16.06 18.56 2.59
N THR A 169 16.17 19.85 2.25
CA THR A 169 15.60 20.91 3.08
C THR A 169 14.06 20.86 3.03
N PRO A 170 13.31 21.33 4.06
CA PRO A 170 11.86 21.26 4.08
C PRO A 170 11.16 21.88 2.86
N TRP A 171 11.73 22.94 2.29
CA TRP A 171 11.18 23.63 1.11
C TRP A 171 11.49 22.92 -0.20
N GLU A 172 12.66 22.29 -0.34
CA GLU A 172 12.96 21.40 -1.48
C GLU A 172 12.09 20.15 -1.47
N TYR A 173 11.81 19.58 -0.29
CA TYR A 173 10.88 18.45 -0.17
C TYR A 173 9.47 18.83 -0.65
N ILE A 174 8.95 19.99 -0.23
CA ILE A 174 7.61 20.44 -0.63
C ILE A 174 7.55 20.77 -2.13
N GLY A 175 8.62 21.34 -2.70
CA GLY A 175 8.74 21.53 -4.15
C GLY A 175 8.76 20.19 -4.92
N GLY A 176 9.51 19.22 -4.41
CA GLY A 176 9.65 17.88 -5.01
C GLY A 176 8.40 16.98 -4.91
N LEU A 177 7.44 17.31 -4.04
CA LEU A 177 6.13 16.61 -3.96
C LEU A 177 5.36 16.67 -5.28
N TRP A 178 5.54 17.75 -6.05
CA TRP A 178 4.87 17.97 -7.33
C TRP A 178 5.67 17.47 -8.54
N GLU A 179 6.92 17.04 -8.33
CA GLU A 179 7.79 16.55 -9.39
C GLU A 179 7.54 15.07 -9.67
N TYR A 180 6.47 14.78 -10.41
CA TYR A 180 6.18 13.45 -10.96
C TYR A 180 7.08 13.08 -12.16
N ARG A 181 7.93 14.01 -12.64
CA ARG A 181 8.83 13.77 -13.78
C ARG A 181 9.80 12.63 -13.53
N GLU A 182 10.26 12.47 -12.29
CA GLU A 182 11.16 11.37 -11.88
C GLU A 182 10.55 9.99 -12.12
N LEU A 183 9.21 9.89 -12.05
CA LEU A 183 8.47 8.65 -12.28
C LEU A 183 8.49 8.20 -13.76
N PHE A 184 8.68 9.15 -14.68
CA PHE A 184 8.65 8.91 -16.13
C PHE A 184 10.01 9.13 -16.82
N ASN A 185 11.07 9.50 -16.08
CA ASN A 185 12.32 9.93 -16.68
C ASN A 185 13.17 8.76 -17.23
N SER A 186 13.24 7.65 -16.49
CA SER A 186 14.07 6.49 -16.87
C SER A 186 13.25 5.38 -17.55
N HIS A 187 13.90 4.53 -18.36
CA HIS A 187 13.24 3.36 -18.96
C HIS A 187 12.68 2.39 -17.89
N PRO A 188 13.44 2.03 -16.84
CA PRO A 188 12.92 1.21 -15.73
C PRO A 188 11.74 1.88 -15.01
N ALA A 189 11.83 3.19 -14.72
CA ALA A 189 10.77 3.90 -13.99
C ALA A 189 9.46 3.97 -14.79
N ARG A 190 9.53 4.21 -16.11
CA ARG A 190 8.34 4.18 -16.99
C ARG A 190 7.68 2.81 -17.00
N TRP A 191 8.46 1.73 -17.04
CA TRP A 191 7.91 0.38 -17.05
C TRP A 191 7.28 0.02 -15.70
N ARG A 192 7.96 0.33 -14.59
CA ARG A 192 7.42 0.16 -13.23
C ARG A 192 6.10 0.90 -13.06
N THR A 193 6.08 2.17 -13.45
CA THR A 193 4.89 3.02 -13.35
C THR A 193 3.77 2.53 -14.25
N GLY A 194 4.07 2.15 -15.49
CA GLY A 194 3.10 1.59 -16.42
C GLY A 194 2.45 0.31 -15.90
N MET A 195 3.23 -0.56 -15.26
CA MET A 195 2.73 -1.79 -14.65
C MET A 195 1.87 -1.51 -13.42
N ILE A 196 2.23 -0.52 -12.61
CA ILE A 196 1.43 -0.09 -11.46
C ILE A 196 0.12 0.54 -11.91
N THR A 197 0.14 1.38 -12.94
CA THR A 197 -1.11 1.91 -13.48
C THR A 197 -1.98 0.78 -14.04
N LEU A 198 -1.37 -0.16 -14.78
CA LEU A 198 -2.11 -1.25 -15.36
C LEU A 198 -2.71 -2.21 -14.32
N ILE A 199 -2.00 -2.55 -13.25
CA ILE A 199 -2.53 -3.39 -12.16
C ILE A 199 -3.65 -2.68 -11.40
N THR A 200 -3.52 -1.36 -11.22
CA THR A 200 -4.52 -0.54 -10.52
C THR A 200 -5.78 -0.43 -11.36
N LEU A 201 -5.64 -0.11 -12.64
CA LEU A 201 -6.73 -0.02 -13.61
C LEU A 201 -7.44 -1.37 -13.71
N ALA A 202 -6.69 -2.44 -13.99
CA ALA A 202 -7.21 -3.80 -14.17
C ALA A 202 -8.05 -4.26 -12.99
N SER A 203 -7.56 -4.08 -11.76
CA SER A 203 -8.30 -4.58 -10.59
C SER A 203 -9.32 -3.58 -10.03
N SER A 204 -9.22 -2.28 -10.30
CA SER A 204 -10.33 -1.36 -10.06
C SER A 204 -11.50 -1.66 -11.02
N LEU A 205 -11.18 -2.05 -12.25
CA LEU A 205 -12.10 -2.49 -13.30
C LEU A 205 -12.64 -3.91 -13.14
N SER A 206 -12.26 -4.66 -12.09
CA SER A 206 -12.78 -6.02 -11.83
C SER A 206 -14.08 -6.03 -10.99
N GLY A 207 -14.55 -4.85 -10.60
CA GLY A 207 -15.76 -4.67 -9.79
C GLY A 207 -15.56 -5.14 -8.34
N ASN A 208 -16.60 -5.06 -7.51
CA ASN A 208 -16.61 -5.70 -6.19
C ASN A 208 -17.10 -7.15 -6.35
N SER A 209 -16.25 -8.01 -6.91
CA SER A 209 -16.52 -9.44 -7.12
C SER A 209 -15.74 -10.29 -6.10
N ILE A 210 -16.06 -11.58 -5.99
CA ILE A 210 -15.28 -12.48 -5.11
C ILE A 210 -13.79 -12.53 -5.51
N LEU A 211 -13.49 -12.25 -6.78
CA LEU A 211 -12.12 -12.18 -7.30
C LEU A 211 -11.34 -10.98 -6.75
N THR A 212 -12.02 -9.88 -6.43
CA THR A 212 -11.45 -8.71 -5.73
C THR A 212 -10.81 -9.11 -4.40
N PHE A 213 -11.35 -10.12 -3.70
CA PHE A 213 -10.77 -10.62 -2.45
C PHE A 213 -9.38 -11.25 -2.62
N VAL A 214 -9.03 -11.72 -3.82
CA VAL A 214 -7.72 -12.31 -4.13
C VAL A 214 -6.79 -11.31 -4.82
N TYR A 215 -7.31 -10.51 -5.75
CA TYR A 215 -6.50 -9.58 -6.55
C TYR A 215 -6.11 -8.32 -5.78
N THR A 216 -7.01 -7.69 -5.03
CA THR A 216 -6.76 -6.44 -4.30
C THR A 216 -5.58 -6.50 -3.31
N PRO A 217 -5.43 -7.53 -2.45
CA PRO A 217 -4.27 -7.60 -1.56
C PRO A 217 -2.96 -7.68 -2.36
N ASN A 218 -2.96 -8.36 -3.50
CA ASN A 218 -1.79 -8.49 -4.35
C ASN A 218 -1.38 -7.15 -5.01
N GLN A 219 -2.33 -6.25 -5.28
CA GLN A 219 -2.00 -4.94 -5.87
C GLN A 219 -1.12 -4.09 -4.97
N SER A 220 -1.52 -3.97 -3.71
CA SER A 220 -0.80 -3.15 -2.73
C SER A 220 0.62 -3.71 -2.50
N LEU A 221 0.74 -5.04 -2.44
CA LEU A 221 2.02 -5.72 -2.25
C LEU A 221 2.91 -5.53 -3.49
N TYR A 222 2.36 -5.75 -4.69
CA TYR A 222 3.09 -5.62 -5.95
C TYR A 222 3.63 -4.21 -6.16
N CYS A 223 2.84 -3.18 -5.85
CA CYS A 223 3.31 -1.80 -5.89
C CYS A 223 4.51 -1.59 -4.94
N THR A 224 4.45 -2.13 -3.73
CA THR A 224 5.55 -2.00 -2.77
C THR A 224 6.81 -2.79 -3.15
N GLU A 225 6.68 -3.88 -3.90
CA GLU A 225 7.81 -4.71 -4.34
C GLU A 225 8.49 -4.16 -5.59
N VAL A 226 7.72 -3.63 -6.54
CA VAL A 226 8.22 -3.15 -7.84
C VAL A 226 8.81 -1.74 -7.77
N LEU A 227 8.35 -0.91 -6.83
CA LEU A 227 8.83 0.47 -6.69
C LEU A 227 10.14 0.57 -5.89
N ASN A 228 11.13 1.23 -6.50
CA ASN A 228 12.31 1.70 -5.77
C ASN A 228 11.90 2.72 -4.71
N GLN A 229 12.62 2.73 -3.60
CA GLN A 229 12.20 3.41 -2.38
C GLN A 229 12.04 4.92 -2.55
N GLU A 230 12.86 5.55 -3.39
CA GLU A 230 12.78 6.97 -3.72
C GLU A 230 11.48 7.34 -4.46
N ILE A 231 11.04 6.48 -5.38
CA ILE A 231 9.82 6.69 -6.18
C ILE A 231 8.58 6.04 -5.55
N ARG A 232 8.74 5.25 -4.48
CA ARG A 232 7.67 4.42 -3.90
C ARG A 232 6.50 5.25 -3.40
N ALA A 233 6.76 6.31 -2.63
CA ALA A 233 5.69 7.18 -2.14
C ALA A 233 4.89 7.82 -3.29
N LYS A 234 5.58 8.26 -4.35
CA LYS A 234 4.97 8.88 -5.55
C LYS A 234 4.18 7.86 -6.38
N GLY A 235 4.67 6.64 -6.51
CA GLY A 235 3.97 5.56 -7.22
C GLY A 235 2.72 5.08 -6.48
N ILE A 236 2.78 4.97 -5.15
CA ILE A 236 1.60 4.60 -4.34
C ILE A 236 0.55 5.73 -4.36
N SER A 237 0.96 7.01 -4.34
CA SER A 237 0.00 8.12 -4.46
C SER A 237 -0.68 8.15 -5.84
N LEU A 238 0.05 7.82 -6.91
CA LEU A 238 -0.52 7.67 -8.25
C LEU A 238 -1.55 6.54 -8.30
N HIS A 239 -1.22 5.36 -7.75
CA HIS A 239 -2.15 4.24 -7.58
C HIS A 239 -3.41 4.67 -6.81
N ALA A 240 -3.25 5.41 -5.70
CA ALA A 240 -4.39 5.86 -4.91
C ALA A 240 -5.28 6.83 -5.69
N LEU A 241 -4.69 7.77 -6.45
CA LEU A 241 -5.44 8.70 -7.29
C LEU A 241 -6.23 7.96 -8.38
N GLU A 242 -5.58 7.02 -9.06
CA GLU A 242 -6.19 6.21 -10.11
C GLU A 242 -7.35 5.36 -9.58
N SER A 243 -7.16 4.68 -8.45
CA SER A 243 -8.19 3.86 -7.81
C SER A 243 -9.41 4.70 -7.41
N ASN A 244 -9.21 5.93 -6.92
CA ASN A 244 -10.32 6.83 -6.58
C ASN A 244 -11.06 7.35 -7.83
N ILE A 245 -10.35 7.69 -8.90
CA ILE A 245 -10.97 8.10 -10.18
C ILE A 245 -11.81 6.94 -10.75
N ALA A 246 -11.27 5.73 -10.74
CA ALA A 246 -11.98 4.54 -11.17
C ALA A 246 -13.25 4.32 -10.33
N THR A 247 -13.14 4.46 -9.00
CA THR A 247 -14.29 4.34 -8.07
C THR A 247 -15.39 5.36 -8.37
N ILE A 248 -15.04 6.62 -8.65
CA ILE A 248 -16.01 7.65 -9.05
C ILE A 248 -16.72 7.23 -10.34
N PHE A 249 -15.95 6.81 -11.35
CA PHE A 249 -16.51 6.37 -12.64
C PHE A 249 -17.51 5.23 -12.46
N PHE A 250 -17.20 4.21 -11.64
CA PHE A 250 -18.12 3.10 -11.39
C PHE A 250 -19.35 3.52 -10.60
N THR A 251 -19.18 4.34 -9.56
CA THR A 251 -20.30 4.74 -8.70
C THR A 251 -21.40 5.43 -9.51
N TYR A 252 -21.02 6.26 -10.50
CA TYR A 252 -21.98 6.91 -11.40
C TYR A 252 -22.45 6.01 -12.55
N THR A 253 -21.54 5.27 -13.18
CA THR A 253 -21.86 4.49 -14.40
C THR A 253 -22.68 3.25 -14.08
N THR A 254 -22.43 2.57 -12.96
CA THR A 254 -23.12 1.32 -12.61
C THR A 254 -24.62 1.53 -12.44
N GLY A 255 -25.07 2.62 -11.81
CA GLY A 255 -26.50 2.88 -11.62
C GLY A 255 -27.25 3.12 -12.95
N ILE A 256 -26.62 3.85 -13.88
CA ILE A 256 -27.18 4.14 -15.21
C ILE A 256 -27.17 2.88 -16.08
N ALA A 257 -26.05 2.15 -16.09
CA ALA A 257 -25.89 0.94 -16.89
C ALA A 257 -26.83 -0.18 -16.43
N LEU A 258 -27.06 -0.34 -15.13
CA LEU A 258 -28.00 -1.35 -14.62
C LEU A 258 -29.46 -1.02 -15.01
N ARG A 259 -29.81 0.27 -15.10
CA ARG A 259 -31.16 0.71 -15.50
C ARG A 259 -31.43 0.44 -16.99
N ASP A 260 -30.47 0.73 -17.87
CA ASP A 260 -30.69 0.62 -19.32
C ASP A 260 -30.37 -0.77 -19.87
N ILE A 261 -29.35 -1.44 -19.31
CA ILE A 261 -28.78 -2.68 -19.85
C ILE A 261 -29.08 -3.89 -18.93
N SER A 262 -29.63 -3.65 -17.72
CA SER A 262 -30.00 -4.69 -16.75
C SER A 262 -28.85 -5.67 -16.50
N TRP A 263 -29.11 -6.98 -16.53
CA TRP A 263 -28.13 -8.04 -16.28
C TRP A 263 -27.03 -8.14 -17.35
N LYS A 264 -27.22 -7.58 -18.56
CA LYS A 264 -26.20 -7.66 -19.62
C LYS A 264 -24.96 -6.82 -19.29
N TYR A 265 -25.05 -5.91 -18.32
CA TYR A 265 -23.92 -5.14 -17.80
C TYR A 265 -22.77 -6.04 -17.33
N TYR A 266 -23.07 -7.23 -16.80
CA TYR A 266 -22.05 -8.19 -16.36
C TYR A 266 -21.15 -8.69 -17.49
N PHE A 267 -21.61 -8.73 -18.75
CA PHE A 267 -20.74 -9.09 -19.88
C PHE A 267 -19.70 -8.01 -20.19
N VAL A 268 -19.99 -6.74 -19.89
CA VAL A 268 -19.02 -5.66 -20.02
C VAL A 268 -17.87 -5.88 -19.02
N TRP A 269 -18.18 -6.31 -17.79
CA TRP A 269 -17.18 -6.65 -16.79
C TRP A 269 -16.29 -7.82 -17.22
N ILE A 270 -16.90 -8.90 -17.71
CA ILE A 270 -16.15 -10.07 -18.21
C ILE A 270 -15.21 -9.67 -19.37
N ALA A 271 -15.68 -8.81 -20.28
CA ALA A 271 -14.86 -8.32 -21.39
C ALA A 271 -13.68 -7.46 -20.90
N VAL A 272 -13.91 -6.61 -19.91
CA VAL A 272 -12.87 -5.76 -19.32
C VAL A 272 -11.85 -6.61 -18.55
N ASP A 273 -12.30 -7.59 -17.77
CA ASP A 273 -11.41 -8.55 -17.08
C ASP A 273 -10.56 -9.34 -18.07
N PHE A 274 -11.14 -9.73 -19.22
CA PHE A 274 -10.41 -10.45 -20.26
C PHE A 274 -9.35 -9.57 -20.94
N VAL A 275 -9.69 -8.31 -21.24
CA VAL A 275 -8.75 -7.32 -21.78
C VAL A 275 -7.63 -7.04 -20.77
N ALA A 276 -7.97 -6.86 -19.50
CA ALA A 276 -7.00 -6.69 -18.43
C ALA A 276 -6.06 -7.90 -18.29
N GLY A 277 -6.60 -9.12 -18.39
CA GLY A 277 -5.82 -10.36 -18.39
C GLY A 277 -4.88 -10.51 -19.58
N ILE A 278 -5.28 -10.05 -20.78
CA ILE A 278 -4.42 -10.03 -21.97
C ILE A 278 -3.32 -8.97 -21.86
N LEU A 279 -3.67 -7.80 -21.33
CA LEU A 279 -2.73 -6.71 -21.11
C LEU A 279 -1.79 -6.99 -19.93
N TRP A 280 -2.06 -8.02 -19.11
CA TRP A 280 -1.24 -8.40 -17.97
C TRP A 280 0.13 -8.93 -18.41
N PHE A 281 1.08 -8.01 -18.53
CA PHE A 281 2.49 -8.30 -18.72
C PHE A 281 3.25 -8.13 -17.40
N GLY A 282 2.76 -8.74 -16.32
CA GLY A 282 3.38 -8.69 -15.00
C GLY A 282 4.76 -9.37 -14.98
N VAL A 283 5.74 -8.71 -14.35
CA VAL A 283 7.04 -9.32 -13.96
C VAL A 283 6.78 -10.11 -12.69
N GLU A 284 7.15 -11.39 -12.68
CA GLU A 284 7.03 -12.22 -11.48
C GLU A 284 8.10 -11.80 -10.46
N THR A 285 7.67 -11.30 -9.30
CA THR A 285 8.54 -10.82 -8.20
C THR A 285 8.89 -11.92 -7.20
N CYS A 286 8.23 -13.09 -7.28
CA CYS A 286 8.40 -14.18 -6.33
C CYS A 286 9.85 -14.71 -6.30
N SER A 287 10.46 -14.68 -5.11
CA SER A 287 11.76 -15.27 -4.80
C SER A 287 12.98 -14.62 -5.47
N ARG A 288 12.92 -13.33 -5.81
CA ARG A 288 14.06 -12.59 -6.35
C ARG A 288 14.59 -11.54 -5.38
N THR A 289 15.90 -11.35 -5.38
CA THR A 289 16.54 -10.26 -4.64
C THR A 289 16.23 -8.91 -5.30
N ILE A 290 16.34 -7.80 -4.55
CA ILE A 290 16.04 -6.46 -5.06
C ILE A 290 16.97 -6.10 -6.23
N GLU A 291 18.22 -6.57 -6.21
CA GLU A 291 19.22 -6.36 -7.26
C GLU A 291 18.89 -7.14 -8.55
N GLU A 292 18.43 -8.40 -8.42
CA GLU A 292 17.90 -9.17 -9.56
C GLU A 292 16.62 -8.57 -10.13
N LEU A 293 15.84 -7.91 -9.28
CA LEU A 293 14.64 -7.20 -9.71
C LEU A 293 15.00 -5.93 -10.49
N ASP A 294 15.97 -5.15 -10.00
CA ASP A 294 16.50 -3.96 -10.69
C ASP A 294 17.04 -4.33 -12.08
N SER A 295 17.85 -5.39 -12.21
CA SER A 295 18.38 -5.85 -13.49
C SER A 295 17.28 -6.33 -14.47
N CYS A 296 16.19 -6.92 -13.96
CA CYS A 296 15.06 -7.32 -14.78
C CYS A 296 14.26 -6.13 -15.34
N PHE A 297 14.20 -5.02 -14.61
CA PHE A 297 13.56 -3.79 -15.08
C PHE A 297 14.46 -2.96 -16.02
N GLU A 298 15.77 -3.19 -16.02
CA GLU A 298 16.71 -2.63 -16.99
C GLU A 298 16.64 -3.32 -18.36
N ALA A 299 16.14 -4.56 -18.42
CA ALA A 299 15.95 -5.27 -19.68
C ALA A 299 14.98 -4.55 -20.63
N ARG A 300 15.21 -4.66 -21.94
CA ARG A 300 14.38 -4.05 -22.99
C ARG A 300 12.91 -4.48 -22.95
N PHE A 301 12.62 -5.68 -22.43
CA PHE A 301 11.25 -6.15 -22.17
C PHE A 301 11.21 -6.92 -20.83
N PRO A 302 10.94 -6.21 -19.72
CA PRO A 302 10.99 -6.77 -18.36
C PRO A 302 10.15 -8.05 -18.13
N PRO A 303 8.96 -8.22 -18.72
CA PRO A 303 8.15 -9.43 -18.50
C PRO A 303 8.82 -10.71 -19.00
N ARG A 304 9.52 -10.66 -20.15
CA ARG A 304 10.30 -11.80 -20.67
C ARG A 304 11.58 -12.05 -19.87
N ALA A 305 12.20 -11.01 -19.32
CA ALA A 305 13.34 -11.14 -18.43
C ALA A 305 12.93 -11.78 -17.09
N SER A 306 11.68 -11.58 -16.66
CA SER A 306 11.14 -12.23 -15.46
C SER A 306 11.07 -13.76 -15.56
N TRP A 307 10.89 -14.29 -16.78
CA TRP A 307 10.78 -15.74 -17.00
C TRP A 307 12.13 -16.47 -17.05
N ARG A 308 13.26 -15.75 -17.16
CA ARG A 308 14.59 -16.36 -17.10
C ARG A 308 14.95 -16.60 -15.63
N ARG A 309 14.91 -17.86 -15.18
CA ARG A 309 15.39 -18.22 -13.84
C ARG A 309 16.91 -18.14 -13.80
N THR A 310 17.45 -17.19 -13.05
CA THR A 310 18.87 -17.20 -12.66
C THR A 310 19.07 -18.41 -11.75
N LYS A 311 19.83 -19.41 -12.21
CA LYS A 311 20.24 -20.53 -11.36
C LYS A 311 21.43 -20.06 -10.54
N ILE A 312 21.26 -19.91 -9.24
CA ILE A 312 22.38 -19.72 -8.31
C ILE A 312 23.10 -21.08 -8.23
N VAL A 313 24.19 -21.24 -8.96
CA VAL A 313 25.10 -22.39 -8.79
C VAL A 313 26.11 -22.00 -7.72
N LYS A 314 26.16 -22.77 -6.63
CA LYS A 314 27.16 -22.59 -5.58
C LYS A 314 28.53 -22.96 -6.14
N GLY A 315 29.36 -21.97 -6.46
CA GLY A 315 30.74 -22.16 -6.88
C GLY A 315 31.60 -22.70 -5.72
N GLU A 316 32.58 -23.54 -6.05
CA GLU A 316 33.44 -24.28 -5.11
C GLU A 316 34.35 -23.39 -4.23
N ASN A 317 34.35 -22.06 -4.44
CA ASN A 317 35.20 -21.07 -3.76
C ASN A 317 34.45 -19.91 -3.06
N ASP A 318 33.15 -20.07 -2.74
CA ASP A 318 32.37 -19.09 -1.94
C ASP A 318 32.28 -17.66 -2.53
N VAL A 319 32.57 -17.51 -3.83
CA VAL A 319 32.28 -16.30 -4.60
C VAL A 319 31.01 -16.55 -5.41
N LEU A 320 29.99 -15.72 -5.18
CA LEU A 320 28.71 -15.77 -5.89
C LEU A 320 28.89 -15.14 -7.28
N GLU A 321 28.97 -15.97 -8.32
CA GLU A 321 28.96 -15.49 -9.71
C GLU A 321 27.53 -15.51 -10.28
N VAL A 322 27.14 -14.40 -10.89
CA VAL A 322 25.86 -14.19 -11.56
C VAL A 322 26.06 -14.44 -13.06
N GLU A 323 25.60 -15.59 -13.57
CA GLU A 323 25.48 -15.79 -15.03
C GLU A 323 24.16 -15.16 -15.54
N ILE A 324 24.30 -14.31 -16.55
CA ILE A 324 23.22 -13.53 -17.20
C ILE A 324 22.54 -14.30 -18.34
#